data_AF-A0A2D4G5M1-F1
#
_entry.id   AF-A0A2D4G5M1-F1
#
_cell.length_a   1.000
_cell.length_b   1.000
_cell.length_c   1.000
_cell.angle_alpha   90.00
_cell.angle_beta   90.00
_cell.angle_gamma   90.00
#
_symmetry.space_group_name_H-M   'P 1'
#
loop_
_entity.id
_entity.type
_entity.pdbx_description
1 polymer ?
#
loop_
_entity_poly.entity_id
_entity_poly.type
_entity_poly.pdbx_seq_one_letter_code
_entity_poly.pdbx_strand_id
1 'polypeptide(L)'
;AMVTVLGIPQKPQISGYSGPLREGDVAALTCVSSGSKPAAYLRWKKGDKNLTGQSSEVSKDVNGKTFTVSSRVEITVSKEDDGANVTCTVDHASMQISGKSALQRLSVFCM
;
A
#
# COMPACT_ATOMS: atom_id res chain seq x y z
N ALA A 1 23.66 -15.66 -22.11
CA ALA A 1 22.89 -14.54 -21.52
C ALA A 1 21.71 -15.11 -20.75
N MET A 2 21.46 -14.66 -19.52
CA MET A 2 20.29 -15.07 -18.73
C MET A 2 19.15 -14.09 -18.99
N VAL A 3 18.00 -14.59 -19.44
CA VAL A 3 16.78 -13.76 -19.62
C VAL A 3 15.91 -13.93 -18.38
N THR A 4 15.65 -12.83 -17.66
CA THR A 4 14.77 -12.83 -16.49
C THR A 4 13.36 -12.46 -16.90
N VAL A 5 12.42 -13.40 -16.75
CA VAL A 5 10.99 -13.14 -16.97
C VAL A 5 10.42 -12.38 -15.77
N LEU A 6 9.88 -11.19 -16.01
CA LEU A 6 9.22 -10.36 -15.00
C LEU A 6 7.72 -10.66 -14.91
N GLY A 7 7.20 -10.66 -13.68
CA GLY A 7 5.77 -10.69 -13.39
C GLY A 7 5.30 -9.28 -13.08
N ILE A 8 4.31 -8.78 -13.82
CA ILE A 8 3.79 -7.42 -13.64
C ILE A 8 2.84 -7.44 -12.45
N PRO A 9 3.12 -6.66 -11.39
CA PRO A 9 2.22 -6.57 -10.24
C PRO A 9 0.85 -6.03 -10.64
N GLN A 10 -0.20 -6.59 -10.05
CA GLN A 10 -1.55 -6.05 -10.17
C GLN A 10 -1.67 -4.71 -9.43
N LYS A 11 -2.70 -3.92 -9.77
CA LYS A 11 -2.99 -2.67 -9.07
C LYS A 11 -3.22 -2.98 -7.58
N PRO A 12 -2.48 -2.35 -6.66
CA PRO A 12 -2.63 -2.63 -5.25
C PRO A 12 -4.04 -2.28 -4.79
N GLN A 13 -4.52 -2.93 -3.72
CA GLN A 13 -5.81 -2.62 -3.09
C GLN A 13 -5.58 -2.27 -1.63
N ILE A 14 -6.24 -1.23 -1.13
CA ILE A 14 -6.20 -0.84 0.28
C ILE A 14 -7.48 -1.33 0.97
N SER A 15 -7.35 -1.88 2.18
CA SER A 15 -8.43 -2.36 3.04
C SER A 15 -8.15 -2.04 4.52
N GLY A 16 -9.10 -2.32 5.40
CA GLY A 16 -9.00 -2.09 6.86
C GLY A 16 -9.47 -0.71 7.33
N TYR A 17 -9.64 0.25 6.43
CA TYR A 17 -10.17 1.57 6.76
C TYR A 17 -11.66 1.52 7.12
N SER A 18 -12.01 2.09 8.27
CA SER A 18 -13.41 2.30 8.70
C SER A 18 -13.58 3.70 9.30
N GLY A 19 -13.86 4.68 8.43
CA GLY A 19 -14.16 6.06 8.86
C GLY A 19 -15.65 6.35 9.00
N PRO A 20 -16.02 7.55 9.49
CA PRO A 20 -15.11 8.63 9.90
C PRO A 20 -14.44 8.34 11.26
N LEU A 21 -13.21 8.84 11.44
CA LEU A 21 -12.39 8.63 12.65
C LEU A 21 -12.39 9.89 13.53
N ARG A 22 -12.26 9.73 14.84
CA ARG A 22 -12.07 10.86 15.76
C ARG A 22 -10.60 11.26 15.78
N GLU A 23 -10.32 12.54 16.01
CA GLU A 23 -8.97 12.99 16.32
C GLU A 23 -8.36 12.15 17.47
N GLY A 24 -7.16 11.60 17.26
CA GLY A 24 -6.49 10.67 18.17
C GLY A 24 -6.74 9.19 17.89
N ASP A 25 -7.74 8.83 17.07
CA ASP A 25 -7.98 7.44 16.66
C ASP A 25 -6.84 6.91 15.77
N VAL A 26 -6.78 5.58 15.64
CA VAL A 26 -5.80 4.91 14.78
C VAL A 26 -6.46 4.37 13.52
N ALA A 27 -6.03 4.89 12.36
CA ALA A 27 -6.37 4.32 11.06
C ALA A 27 -5.43 3.14 10.75
N ALA A 28 -5.95 1.91 10.78
CA ALA A 28 -5.23 0.71 10.38
C ALA A 28 -5.51 0.39 8.90
N LEU A 29 -4.48 0.49 8.06
CA LEU A 29 -4.60 0.29 6.62
C LEU A 29 -3.73 -0.87 6.17
N THR A 30 -4.29 -1.77 5.37
CA THR A 30 -3.56 -2.86 4.74
C THR A 30 -3.60 -2.69 3.23
N CYS A 31 -2.46 -2.88 2.58
CA CYS A 31 -2.32 -2.79 1.13
C CYS A 31 -1.80 -4.12 0.59
N VAL A 32 -2.42 -4.64 -0.47
CA VAL A 32 -2.06 -5.93 -1.07
C VAL A 32 -1.87 -5.78 -2.58
N SER A 33 -0.81 -6.39 -3.13
CA SER A 33 -0.57 -6.51 -4.57
C SER A 33 -0.02 -7.89 -4.90
N SER A 34 -0.51 -8.50 -5.98
CA SER A 34 -0.21 -9.87 -6.41
C SER A 34 0.41 -9.92 -7.80
N GLY A 35 0.95 -11.08 -8.20
CA GLY A 35 1.46 -11.29 -9.57
C GLY A 35 2.87 -10.74 -9.82
N SER A 36 3.56 -10.23 -8.79
CA SER A 36 4.90 -9.68 -8.92
C SER A 36 5.95 -10.78 -9.11
N LYS A 37 6.95 -10.54 -9.97
CA LYS A 37 8.16 -11.39 -10.02
C LYS A 37 9.36 -10.55 -10.50
N PRO A 38 10.41 -10.36 -9.68
CA PRO A 38 10.54 -10.79 -8.28
C PRO A 38 9.49 -10.16 -7.36
N ALA A 39 9.48 -10.49 -6.06
CA ALA A 39 8.55 -9.89 -5.12
C ALA A 39 8.66 -8.34 -5.15
N ALA A 40 7.52 -7.66 -5.25
CA ALA A 40 7.46 -6.20 -5.22
C ALA A 40 7.62 -5.65 -3.79
N TYR A 41 7.83 -4.35 -3.67
CA TYR A 41 7.78 -3.65 -2.39
C TYR A 41 6.61 -2.66 -2.37
N LEU A 42 5.97 -2.47 -1.22
CA LEU A 42 4.85 -1.54 -1.06
C LEU A 42 5.31 -0.34 -0.23
N ARG A 43 5.07 0.87 -0.77
CA ARG A 43 5.42 2.13 -0.13
C ARG A 43 4.18 2.94 0.22
N TRP A 44 4.15 3.44 1.45
CA TRP A 44 3.04 4.25 1.94
C TRP A 44 3.40 5.73 1.98
N LYS A 45 2.44 6.58 1.61
CA LYS A 45 2.50 8.03 1.74
C LYS A 45 1.20 8.57 2.32
N LYS A 46 1.25 9.59 3.16
CA LYS A 46 0.10 10.42 3.56
C LYS A 46 0.32 11.82 3.01
N GLY A 47 -0.48 12.24 2.03
CA GLY A 47 -0.15 13.39 1.19
C GLY A 47 1.20 13.19 0.53
N ASP A 48 2.13 14.13 0.74
CA ASP A 48 3.50 14.06 0.21
C ASP A 48 4.50 13.38 1.16
N LYS A 49 4.09 13.06 2.39
CA LYS A 49 4.98 12.50 3.42
C LYS A 49 5.02 10.99 3.35
N ASN A 50 6.22 10.41 3.28
CA ASN A 50 6.42 8.97 3.42
C ASN A 50 6.06 8.51 4.83
N LEU A 51 5.30 7.41 4.93
CA LEU A 51 5.04 6.75 6.21
C LEU A 51 6.14 5.72 6.48
N THR A 52 6.41 5.50 7.75
CA THR A 52 7.44 4.58 8.27
C THR A 52 6.83 3.69 9.34
N GLY A 53 7.47 2.55 9.64
CA GLY A 53 6.96 1.60 10.64
C GLY A 53 5.89 0.65 10.10
N GLN A 54 5.69 0.61 8.77
CA GLN A 54 4.85 -0.41 8.16
C GLN A 54 5.47 -1.80 8.31
N SER A 55 4.62 -2.81 8.54
CA SER A 55 5.01 -4.20 8.37
C SER A 55 4.81 -4.61 6.92
N SER A 56 5.64 -5.53 6.43
CA SER A 56 5.53 -6.11 5.09
C SER A 56 5.65 -7.62 5.13
N GLU A 57 4.83 -8.29 4.33
CA GLU A 57 4.78 -9.74 4.22
C GLU A 57 4.82 -10.14 2.75
N VAL A 58 5.50 -11.24 2.46
CA VAL A 58 5.66 -11.78 1.11
C VAL A 58 5.21 -13.24 1.11
N SER A 59 4.34 -13.58 0.18
CA SER A 59 3.83 -14.93 -0.03
C SER A 59 3.95 -15.30 -1.50
N LYS A 60 4.10 -16.60 -1.79
CA LYS A 60 4.03 -17.10 -3.18
C LYS A 60 2.56 -17.25 -3.58
N ASP A 61 2.24 -16.86 -4.81
CA ASP A 61 0.91 -17.11 -5.38
C ASP A 61 0.65 -18.61 -5.55
N VAL A 62 -0.62 -18.97 -5.72
CA VAL A 62 -1.08 -20.37 -5.93
C VAL A 62 -0.33 -21.06 -7.08
N ASN A 63 0.06 -20.29 -8.10
CA ASN A 63 0.81 -20.81 -9.25
C ASN A 63 2.29 -21.12 -8.96
N GLY A 64 2.82 -20.71 -7.80
CA GLY A 64 4.22 -20.85 -7.38
C GLY A 64 5.25 -20.04 -8.19
N LYS A 65 4.80 -19.25 -9.17
CA LYS A 65 5.63 -18.51 -10.14
C LYS A 65 5.75 -17.03 -9.82
N THR A 66 4.74 -16.45 -9.16
CA THR A 66 4.67 -15.04 -8.79
C THR A 66 4.48 -14.88 -7.28
N PHE A 67 4.59 -13.65 -6.81
CA PHE A 67 4.51 -13.29 -5.40
C PHE A 67 3.36 -12.30 -5.16
N THR A 68 2.68 -12.52 -4.05
CA THR A 68 1.77 -11.58 -3.41
C THR A 68 2.45 -10.93 -2.22
N VAL A 69 2.40 -9.60 -2.21
CA VAL A 69 2.99 -8.76 -1.17
C VAL A 69 1.90 -7.99 -0.45
N SER A 70 2.00 -7.94 0.87
CA SER A 70 1.08 -7.25 1.76
C SER A 70 1.87 -6.28 2.63
N SER A 71 1.30 -5.12 2.94
CA SER A 71 1.88 -4.20 3.90
C SER A 71 0.79 -3.53 4.73
N ARG A 72 1.02 -3.43 6.04
CA ARG A 72 0.12 -2.79 6.99
C ARG A 72 0.77 -1.58 7.63
N VAL A 73 0.03 -0.48 7.74
CA VAL A 73 0.44 0.74 8.44
C VAL A 73 -0.65 1.19 9.40
N GLU A 74 -0.24 1.75 10.52
CA GLU A 74 -1.12 2.35 11.53
C GLU A 74 -0.79 3.83 11.67
N ILE A 75 -1.82 4.68 11.59
CA ILE A 75 -1.66 6.13 11.58
C ILE A 75 -2.57 6.69 12.66
N THR A 76 -2.01 7.32 13.69
CA THR A 76 -2.78 8.17 14.59
C THR A 76 -3.24 9.40 13.83
N VAL A 77 -4.55 9.58 13.67
CA VAL A 77 -5.11 10.67 12.88
C VAL A 77 -5.23 11.94 13.71
N SER A 78 -4.89 13.09 13.12
CA SER A 78 -5.20 14.40 13.67
C SER A 78 -6.29 15.08 12.86
N LYS A 79 -6.89 16.17 13.38
CA LYS A 79 -7.91 16.93 12.62
C LYS A 79 -7.38 17.47 11.29
N GLU A 80 -6.07 17.71 11.16
CA GLU A 80 -5.45 18.15 9.91
C GLU A 80 -5.41 17.05 8.83
N ASP A 81 -5.64 15.80 9.22
CA ASP A 81 -5.71 14.67 8.30
C ASP A 81 -7.09 14.50 7.65
N ASP A 82 -8.09 15.31 8.01
CA ASP A 82 -9.40 15.24 7.35
C ASP A 82 -9.29 15.54 5.86
N GLY A 83 -9.79 14.62 5.04
CA GLY A 83 -9.66 14.67 3.59
C GLY A 83 -8.26 14.33 3.05
N ALA A 84 -7.28 14.02 3.90
CA ALA A 84 -5.94 13.64 3.47
C ALA A 84 -5.95 12.29 2.73
N ASN A 85 -5.09 12.16 1.73
CA ASN A 85 -4.96 10.94 0.94
C ASN A 85 -3.80 10.09 1.43
N VAL A 86 -4.10 8.87 1.86
CA VAL A 86 -3.11 7.82 2.11
C VAL A 86 -2.96 7.00 0.84
N THR A 87 -1.76 6.98 0.27
CA THR A 87 -1.43 6.29 -0.97
C THR A 87 -0.51 5.11 -0.70
N CYS A 88 -0.86 3.95 -1.25
CA CYS A 88 0.02 2.79 -1.33
C CYS A 88 0.52 2.65 -2.77
N THR A 89 1.84 2.67 -2.97
CA THR A 89 2.49 2.58 -4.28
C THR A 89 3.33 1.32 -4.35
N VAL A 90 3.18 0.57 -5.43
CA VAL A 90 4.03 -0.59 -5.72
C VAL A 90 5.41 -0.09 -6.18
N ASP A 91 6.46 -0.82 -5.82
CA ASP A 91 7.82 -0.61 -6.28
C ASP A 91 8.37 -1.94 -6.81
N HIS A 92 8.65 -2.00 -8.11
CA HIS A 92 9.03 -3.22 -8.81
C HIS A 92 9.75 -2.88 -10.13
N ALA A 93 10.66 -3.75 -10.58
CA ALA A 93 11.49 -3.52 -11.77
C ALA A 93 10.68 -3.32 -13.07
N SER A 94 9.46 -3.85 -13.14
CA SER A 94 8.55 -3.69 -14.29
C SER A 94 7.83 -2.34 -14.33
N MET A 95 8.02 -1.47 -13.35
CA MET A 95 7.22 -0.24 -13.18
C MET A 95 7.72 0.96 -13.99
N GLN A 96 8.75 0.77 -14.81
CA GLN A 96 9.25 1.79 -15.74
C GLN A 96 8.19 2.23 -16.79
N ILE A 97 7.08 1.50 -16.90
CA ILE A 97 6.00 1.76 -17.87
C ILE A 97 4.82 2.52 -17.23
N SER A 98 4.42 2.16 -15.99
CA SER A 98 3.40 2.90 -15.24
C SER A 98 3.45 2.52 -13.75
N GLY A 99 3.48 3.55 -12.89
CA GLY A 99 3.26 3.39 -11.46
C GLY A 99 1.89 2.76 -11.17
N LYS A 100 1.82 1.73 -10.33
CA LYS A 100 0.57 1.17 -9.80
C LYS A 100 0.42 1.64 -8.35
N SER A 101 -0.68 2.31 -8.07
CA SER A 101 -0.99 2.80 -6.73
C SER A 101 -2.49 2.67 -6.41
N ALA A 102 -2.77 2.70 -5.11
CA ALA A 102 -4.11 2.81 -4.54
C ALA A 102 -4.14 3.98 -3.56
N LEU A 103 -5.32 4.57 -3.40
CA LEU A 103 -5.52 5.75 -2.59
C LEU A 103 -6.72 5.51 -1.66
N GLN A 104 -6.53 5.86 -0.39
CA GLN A 104 -7.57 5.92 0.63
C GLN A 104 -7.66 7.36 1.13
N ARG A 105 -8.84 7.96 1.03
CA ARG A 105 -9.10 9.28 1.60
C ARG A 105 -9.54 9.13 3.06
N LEU A 106 -8.87 9.80 3.98
CA LEU A 106 -9.24 9.83 5.39
C LEU A 106 -10.41 10.80 5.60
N SER A 107 -11.27 10.48 6.55
CA SER A 107 -12.33 11.34 7.06
C SER A 107 -12.17 11.38 8.57
N VAL A 108 -11.85 12.55 9.10
CA VAL A 108 -11.53 12.78 10.50
C VAL A 108 -12.40 13.91 11.04
N PHE A 109 -12.97 13.73 12.23
CA PHE A 109 -13.75 14.77 12.88
C PHE A 109 -13.21 15.10 14.27
N CYS A 110 -13.30 16.38 14.59
CA CYS A 110 -13.11 16.91 15.94
C CYS A 110 -14.47 17.00 16.64
N MET A 111 -14.49 16.93 17.96
CA MET A 111 -15.67 17.30 18.78
C MET A 111 -15.61 18.78 19.16
#